data_AF-A0A528CRD3-F1
#
_entry.id   AF-A0A528CRD3-F1
#
_cell.length_a   1.000
_cell.length_b   1.000
_cell.length_c   1.000
_cell.angle_alpha   90.00
_cell.angle_beta   90.00
_cell.angle_gamma   90.00
#
_symmetry.space_group_name_H-M   'P 1'
#
loop_
_entity.id
_entity.type
_entity.pdbx_description
1 polymer ?
#
loop_
_entity_poly.entity_id
_entity_poly.type
_entity_poly.pdbx_seq_one_letter_code
_entity_poly.pdbx_strand_id
1 'polypeptide(L)' 'ENLSHNRLAILPNRTHYDVFFAPELVAAALPFLNGETKVKTWDEIVSETE' A
#
# COMPACT_ATOMS: atom_id res chain seq x y z
N GLU A 1 -22.82 7.58 7.75
CA GLU A 1 -21.60 6.91 8.24
C GLU A 1 -20.40 7.57 7.58
N ASN A 2 -19.44 8.07 8.35
CA ASN A 2 -18.18 8.62 7.85
C ASN A 2 -17.12 7.55 8.13
N LEU A 3 -17.08 6.51 7.30
CA LEU A 3 -15.96 5.57 7.30
C LEU A 3 -14.76 6.39 6.86
N SER A 4 -13.80 6.60 7.76
CA SER A 4 -12.50 7.13 7.34
C SER A 4 -12.03 6.28 6.16
N HIS A 5 -11.48 6.93 5.13
CA HIS A 5 -10.87 6.26 3.99
C HIS A 5 -9.63 5.49 4.49
N ASN A 6 -9.85 4.39 5.21
CA ASN A 6 -8.82 3.55 5.81
C ASN A 6 -8.12 2.84 4.65
N ARG A 7 -7.13 3.54 4.08
CA ARG A 7 -6.24 3.02 3.06
C ARG A 7 -5.29 2.05 3.76
N LEU A 8 -5.14 0.86 3.18
CA LEU A 8 -4.29 -0.20 3.71
C LEU A 8 -3.20 -0.52 2.67
N ALA A 9 -1.95 -0.58 3.14
CA ALA A 9 -0.85 -1.17 2.38
C ALA A 9 -0.29 -2.35 3.19
N ILE A 10 -0.03 -3.47 2.50
CA ILE A 10 0.51 -4.69 3.11
C ILE A 10 1.93 -4.88 2.57
N LEU A 11 2.90 -5.03 3.47
CA LEU A 11 4.27 -5.43 3.14
C LEU A 11 4.42 -6.92 3.45
N PRO A 12 4.38 -7.81 2.45
CA PRO A 12 4.48 -9.24 2.68
C PRO A 12 5.87 -9.62 3.22
N ASN A 13 5.93 -10.72 3.98
CA ASN A 13 7.16 -11.30 4.51
C ASN A 13 7.99 -10.36 5.42
N ARG A 14 7.34 -9.40 6.08
CA ARG A 14 7.94 -8.51 7.08
C ARG A 14 7.33 -8.73 8.45
N THR A 15 8.14 -8.52 9.48
CA THR A 15 7.70 -8.51 10.87
C THR A 15 7.56 -7.07 11.37
N HIS A 16 6.83 -6.86 12.47
CA HIS A 16 6.75 -5.55 13.12
C HIS A 16 8.14 -4.95 13.44
N TYR A 17 9.14 -5.80 13.70
CA TYR A 17 10.48 -5.39 14.09
C TYR A 17 11.36 -4.97 12.91
N ASP A 18 11.15 -5.55 11.71
CA ASP A 18 11.98 -5.28 10.53
C ASP A 18 11.31 -4.38 9.50
N VAL A 19 9.99 -4.14 9.61
CA VAL A 19 9.22 -3.37 8.61
C VAL A 19 9.75 -1.95 8.40
N PHE A 20 10.30 -1.32 9.44
CA PHE A 20 10.88 0.03 9.34
C PHE A 20 12.20 0.10 8.57
N PHE A 21 12.86 -1.04 8.36
CA PHE A 21 14.07 -1.16 7.52
C PHE A 21 13.76 -1.71 6.12
N ALA A 22 12.50 -2.03 5.82
CA ALA A 22 12.11 -2.58 4.53
C ALA A 22 12.31 -1.53 3.42
N PRO A 23 13.10 -1.80 2.36
CA PRO A 23 13.25 -0.86 1.25
C PRO A 23 11.92 -0.59 0.55
N GLU A 24 10.96 -1.51 0.65
CA GLU A 24 9.62 -1.38 0.10
C GLU A 24 8.73 -0.38 0.87
N LEU A 25 9.09 -0.02 2.12
CA LEU A 25 8.29 0.85 2.98
C LEU A 25 8.07 2.23 2.38
N VAL A 26 9.11 2.84 1.81
CA VAL A 26 9.01 4.18 1.22
C VAL A 26 8.04 4.17 0.05
N ALA A 27 8.17 3.19 -0.84
CA ALA A 27 7.28 3.04 -2.00
C ALA A 27 5.82 2.81 -1.57
N ALA A 28 5.60 2.04 -0.51
CA ALA A 28 4.27 1.79 0.02
C ALA A 28 3.66 3.01 0.73
N ALA A 29 4.45 3.81 1.45
CA ALA A 29 3.97 4.95 2.24
C ALA A 29 3.80 6.23 1.41
N LEU A 30 4.61 6.43 0.37
CA LEU A 30 4.66 7.68 -0.38
C LEU A 30 3.30 8.10 -0.98
N PRO A 31 2.49 7.20 -1.58
CA PRO A 31 1.15 7.58 -2.08
C PRO A 31 0.22 8.11 -0.98
N PHE A 32 0.37 7.60 0.25
CA PHE A 32 -0.42 8.06 1.39
C PHE A 32 -0.05 9.50 1.76
N LEU A 33 1.25 9.78 1.84
CA LEU A 33 1.82 11.07 2.20
C LEU A 33 1.56 12.13 1.11
N ASN A 34 1.57 11.73 -0.17
CA ASN A 34 1.23 12.59 -1.30
C ASN A 34 -0.27 12.85 -1.45
N GLY A 35 -1.13 12.18 -0.66
CA GLY A 35 -2.58 12.32 -0.77
C GLY A 35 -3.17 11.63 -2.02
N GLU A 36 -2.46 10.67 -2.61
CA GLU A 36 -2.92 9.94 -3.79
C GLU A 36 -4.05 8.97 -3.41
N THR A 37 -5.27 9.26 -3.89
CA THR A 37 -6.48 8.51 -3.51
C THR A 37 -6.88 7.45 -4.51
N LYS A 38 -6.26 7.43 -5.70
CA LYS A 38 -6.56 6.44 -6.74
C LYS A 38 -5.84 5.13 -6.41
N VAL A 39 -6.61 4.14 -5.97
CA VAL A 39 -6.12 2.77 -5.77
C VAL A 39 -6.49 1.95 -7.01
N LYS A 40 -5.56 1.13 -7.50
CA LYS A 40 -5.86 0.18 -8.58
C LYS A 40 -6.94 -0.80 -8.13
N THR A 41 -7.87 -1.15 -9.00
CA THR A 41 -8.79 -2.26 -8.74
C THR A 41 -8.03 -3.57 -8.70
N TRP A 42 -8.61 -4.61 -8.08
CA TRP A 42 -8.01 -5.94 -8.11
C TRP A 42 -7.81 -6.46 -9.54
N ASP A 43 -8.75 -6.16 -10.43
CA ASP A 43 -8.64 -6.53 -11.84
C ASP A 43 -7.45 -5.85 -12.54
N GLU A 44 -7.23 -4.55 -12.26
CA GLU A 44 -6.06 -3.81 -12.77
C GLU A 44 -4.73 -4.39 -12.24
N ILE A 45 -4.69 -4.86 -10.99
CA ILE A 45 -3.48 -5.45 -10.40
C ILE A 45 -3.17 -6.83 -11.02
N VAL A 46 -4.18 -7.68 -11.19
CA VAL A 46 -3.99 -9.05 -11.71
C VAL A 46 -3.59 -9.02 -13.20
N SER A 47 -4.20 -8.12 -13.99
CA SER A 47 -3.91 -8.00 -15.43
C SER A 47 -2.52 -7.47 -15.78
N GLU A 48 -1.85 -6.75 -14.88
CA GLU A 48 -0.46 -6.28 -15.09
C GLU A 48 0.60 -7.38 -14.85
N THR A 49 0.21 -8.53 -14.29
CA THR A 49 1.13 -9.62 -13.94
C THR A 49 1.19 -10.72 -15.01
N GLU A 50 0.36 -10.62 -16.06
CA GLU A 50 0.35 -11.51 -17.26
C GLU A 50 1.26 -10.97 -18.38
#